data_AF-A0A2W7AVD1-F1
#
_entry.id   AF-A0A2W7AVD1-F1
#
_cell.length_a   1.000
_cell.length_b   1.000
_cell.length_c   1.000
_cell.angle_alpha   90.00
_cell.angle_beta   90.00
_cell.angle_gamma   90.00
#
_symmetry.space_group_name_H-M   'P 1'
#
loop_
_entity.id
_entity.type
_entity.pdbx_description
1 polymer ?
#
loop_
_entity_poly.entity_id
_entity_poly.type
_entity_poly.pdbx_seq_one_letter_code
_entity_poly.pdbx_strand_id
1 'polypeptide(L)'
;MAAAAHRVAWKSRQNFSATSDLGGAYYGSGGSPVQMDEPCLDSLIGALRHSSEAAGAREHIPRIIAAANEAGVTDKAQLAYILGTVSTELEGRWSPISEQGVGCGTYGSGCYYGRGYVQLTWEANYRKMGQVLGIDLVNNPDLANDPDTAAKITVIGMRDGLFTGVSLGTYIGNGKADFRNARRIVNDADKMDYTAQQSQRFYEALQSCSTLETQAGGGGDLNAKIMAGVRAVQGENFSASRIPGTNQGRLGCAGMVNYVLHKAGIQTLGGGPPYGNLAVRGVESAIKGGRGISVNANEAQPGDLNVIDMGGGRQHIGVCMNVGCTQVVSNSSSKAARGEASFTWVSDGYFSPSYGGGRRAIYRVTN
;
A
#
# COMPACT_ATOMS: atom_id res chain seq x y z
N MET A 1 -28.17 -5.24 30.24
CA MET A 1 -28.52 -3.92 29.66
C MET A 1 -27.44 -3.56 28.67
N ALA A 2 -27.71 -3.69 27.37
CA ALA A 2 -26.75 -3.39 26.32
C ALA A 2 -26.60 -1.88 26.20
N ALA A 3 -25.46 -1.34 26.64
CA ALA A 3 -25.09 0.03 26.33
C ALA A 3 -24.88 0.10 24.81
N ALA A 4 -25.82 0.73 24.10
CA ALA A 4 -25.65 1.14 22.73
C ALA A 4 -24.45 2.08 22.70
N ALA A 5 -23.30 1.56 22.29
CA ALA A 5 -22.13 2.37 22.06
C ALA A 5 -22.52 3.42 21.02
N HIS A 6 -22.43 4.70 21.40
CA HIS A 6 -22.51 5.84 20.50
C HIS A 6 -21.30 5.75 19.56
N ARG A 7 -21.37 4.85 18.57
CA ARG A 7 -20.33 4.60 17.56
C ARG A 7 -20.52 5.57 16.41
N VAL A 8 -19.41 5.95 15.78
CA VAL A 8 -19.33 6.97 14.73
C VAL A 8 -20.12 6.52 13.50
N ALA A 9 -21.40 6.88 13.44
CA ALA A 9 -22.17 6.81 12.20
C ALA A 9 -21.72 7.97 11.31
N TRP A 10 -21.10 7.65 10.18
CA TRP A 10 -20.76 8.66 9.19
C TRP A 10 -22.04 9.30 8.69
N LYS A 11 -22.12 10.62 8.55
CA LYS A 11 -23.32 11.24 7.95
C LYS A 11 -23.26 11.05 6.43
N SER A 12 -24.33 10.59 5.80
CA SER A 12 -24.41 10.55 4.33
C SER A 12 -24.34 11.99 3.80
N ARG A 13 -23.26 12.35 3.09
CA ARG A 13 -23.19 13.62 2.35
C ARG A 13 -23.27 13.31 0.86
N GLN A 14 -24.40 13.66 0.24
CA GLN A 14 -24.70 13.38 -1.17
C GLN A 14 -23.99 14.28 -2.18
N ASN A 15 -23.26 15.31 -1.72
CA ASN A 15 -22.69 16.32 -2.62
C ASN A 15 -21.16 16.24 -2.62
N PHE A 16 -20.63 15.34 -3.44
CA PHE A 16 -19.24 15.39 -3.89
C PHE A 16 -19.22 15.16 -5.40
N SER A 17 -18.80 16.17 -6.17
CA SER A 17 -18.53 16.03 -7.59
C SER A 17 -17.18 15.32 -7.74
N ALA A 18 -17.21 14.08 -8.22
CA ALA A 18 -16.02 13.25 -8.40
C ALA A 18 -15.15 13.66 -9.61
N THR A 19 -15.16 14.91 -10.06
CA THR A 19 -14.64 15.26 -11.41
C THR A 19 -13.67 16.44 -11.51
N SER A 20 -13.03 16.92 -10.44
CA SER A 20 -12.01 17.98 -10.66
C SER A 20 -10.74 18.02 -9.82
N ASP A 21 -10.49 17.15 -8.82
CA ASP A 21 -9.24 17.28 -8.01
C ASP A 21 -8.58 15.98 -7.54
N LEU A 22 -8.90 14.83 -8.13
CA LEU A 22 -8.17 13.57 -7.83
C LEU A 22 -6.91 13.36 -8.70
N GLY A 23 -6.42 14.42 -9.36
CA GLY A 23 -5.24 14.40 -10.23
C GLY A 23 -4.00 15.10 -9.68
N GLY A 24 -4.09 15.75 -8.52
CA GLY A 24 -2.96 16.40 -7.87
C GLY A 24 -2.31 15.45 -6.89
N ALA A 25 -1.28 14.71 -7.32
CA ALA A 25 -0.44 13.98 -6.40
C ALA A 25 0.27 14.97 -5.45
N TYR A 26 -0.30 15.18 -4.28
CA TYR A 26 0.42 15.74 -3.13
C TYR A 26 1.43 14.66 -2.67
N TYR A 27 2.47 14.44 -3.48
CA TYR A 27 3.74 13.94 -2.98
C TYR A 27 4.40 15.10 -2.24
N GLY A 28 3.86 15.42 -1.06
CA GLY A 28 4.62 16.11 -0.04
C GLY A 28 5.88 15.30 0.21
N SER A 29 6.97 15.99 0.55
CA SER A 29 8.29 15.44 0.90
C SER A 29 8.23 14.49 2.10
N GLY A 30 7.60 13.33 1.95
CA GLY A 30 7.39 12.34 2.99
C GLY A 30 8.73 11.70 3.35
N GLY A 31 9.01 11.63 4.65
CA GLY A 31 10.20 10.95 5.16
C GLY A 31 10.20 9.46 4.82
N SER A 32 11.29 8.77 5.17
CA SER A 32 11.42 7.34 4.93
C SER A 32 10.32 6.54 5.66
N PRO A 33 9.76 5.49 5.03
CA PRO A 33 8.73 4.66 5.66
C PRO A 33 9.19 4.09 7.01
N VAL A 34 8.28 3.95 7.97
CA VAL A 34 8.63 3.34 9.27
C VAL A 34 8.86 1.83 9.07
N GLN A 35 9.98 1.33 9.57
CA GLN A 35 10.27 -0.10 9.59
C GLN A 35 9.53 -0.73 10.77
N MET A 36 8.57 -1.61 10.48
CA MET A 36 7.83 -2.35 11.50
C MET A 36 8.58 -3.64 11.86
N ASP A 37 9.70 -3.50 12.56
CA ASP A 37 10.41 -4.62 13.18
C ASP A 37 9.93 -4.88 14.61
N GLU A 38 10.38 -5.98 15.22
CA GLU A 38 9.98 -6.34 16.59
C GLU A 38 10.29 -5.25 17.62
N PRO A 39 11.44 -4.57 17.63
CA PRO A 39 11.68 -3.44 18.54
C PRO A 39 10.67 -2.31 18.39
N CYS A 40 10.33 -1.92 17.15
CA CYS A 40 9.31 -0.92 16.90
C CYS A 40 7.93 -1.39 17.38
N LEU A 41 7.55 -2.63 17.05
CA LEU A 41 6.28 -3.21 17.47
C LEU A 41 6.18 -3.26 18.99
N ASP A 42 7.20 -3.76 19.68
CA ASP A 42 7.25 -3.84 21.14
C ASP A 42 7.12 -2.46 21.79
N SER A 43 7.75 -1.42 21.22
CA SER A 43 7.57 -0.04 21.69
C SER A 43 6.12 0.42 21.58
N LEU A 44 5.46 0.13 20.46
CA LEU A 44 4.04 0.47 20.24
C LEU A 44 3.10 -0.32 21.15
N ILE A 45 3.39 -1.59 21.40
CA ILE A 45 2.64 -2.41 22.37
C ILE A 45 2.82 -1.86 23.79
N GLY A 46 4.01 -1.36 24.14
CA GLY A 46 4.27 -0.69 25.42
C GLY A 46 3.51 0.63 25.60
N ALA A 47 3.09 1.28 24.51
CA ALA A 47 2.30 2.51 24.55
C ALA A 47 0.80 2.29 24.79
N LEU A 48 0.33 1.04 24.68
CA LEU A 48 -1.08 0.69 24.89
C LEU A 48 -1.53 1.04 26.31
N ARG A 49 -2.82 1.34 26.45
CA ARG A 49 -3.39 1.72 27.74
C ARG A 49 -3.51 0.53 28.68
N HIS A 50 -3.86 -0.64 28.16
CA HIS A 50 -4.02 -1.87 28.92
C HIS A 50 -3.33 -3.04 28.23
N SER A 51 -2.72 -3.94 29.02
CA SER A 51 -2.05 -5.14 28.50
C SER A 51 -3.00 -6.11 27.79
N SER A 52 -4.30 -6.08 28.10
CA SER A 52 -5.32 -6.88 27.40
C SER A 52 -5.48 -6.51 25.93
N GLU A 53 -5.03 -5.32 25.52
CA GLU A 53 -5.08 -4.84 24.13
C GLU A 53 -3.97 -5.47 23.27
N ALA A 54 -2.91 -6.00 23.90
CA ALA A 54 -1.65 -6.34 23.23
C ALA A 54 -1.81 -7.40 22.13
N ALA A 55 -2.65 -8.43 22.35
CA ALA A 55 -2.83 -9.49 21.36
C ALA A 55 -3.42 -8.95 20.04
N GLY A 56 -4.51 -8.19 20.12
CA GLY A 56 -5.12 -7.56 18.94
C GLY A 56 -4.21 -6.50 18.33
N ALA A 57 -3.54 -5.69 19.16
CA ALA A 57 -2.63 -4.67 18.66
C ALA A 57 -1.43 -5.28 17.89
N ARG A 58 -0.84 -6.39 18.36
CA ARG A 58 0.24 -7.10 17.65
C ARG A 58 -0.19 -7.62 16.29
N GLU A 59 -1.44 -8.06 16.17
CA GLU A 59 -1.96 -8.55 14.89
C GLU A 59 -2.23 -7.42 13.89
N HIS A 60 -2.69 -6.26 14.36
CA HIS A 60 -3.28 -5.25 13.49
C HIS A 60 -2.44 -3.99 13.28
N ILE A 61 -1.59 -3.58 14.25
CA ILE A 61 -0.67 -2.44 14.07
C ILE A 61 0.24 -2.63 12.84
N PRO A 62 0.87 -3.80 12.61
CA PRO A 62 1.71 -3.98 11.42
C PRO A 62 0.98 -3.78 10.10
N ARG A 63 -0.30 -4.19 10.02
CA ARG A 63 -1.13 -4.03 8.82
C ARG A 63 -1.47 -2.57 8.56
N ILE A 64 -1.79 -1.83 9.62
CA ILE A 64 -2.08 -0.39 9.54
C ILE A 64 -0.83 0.38 9.09
N ILE A 65 0.33 0.08 9.66
CA ILE A 65 1.60 0.74 9.30
C ILE A 65 2.03 0.34 7.88
N ALA A 66 1.86 -0.91 7.48
CA ALA A 66 2.10 -1.33 6.09
C ALA A 66 1.21 -0.56 5.11
N ALA A 67 -0.09 -0.47 5.37
CA ALA A 67 -1.01 0.30 4.54
C ALA A 67 -0.65 1.81 4.49
N ALA A 68 -0.19 2.37 5.61
CA ALA A 68 0.29 3.76 5.69
C ALA A 68 1.54 3.99 4.83
N ASN A 69 2.53 3.11 4.96
CA ASN A 69 3.74 3.13 4.15
C ASN A 69 3.43 2.99 2.65
N GLU A 70 2.55 2.04 2.26
CA GLU A 70 2.09 1.88 0.88
C GLU A 70 1.38 3.13 0.34
N ALA A 71 0.64 3.82 1.21
CA ALA A 71 -0.07 5.04 0.90
C ALA A 71 0.80 6.31 0.94
N GLY A 72 2.09 6.21 1.27
CA GLY A 72 3.02 7.34 1.39
C GLY A 72 2.83 8.17 2.66
N VAL A 73 2.10 7.67 3.65
CA VAL A 73 1.94 8.30 4.96
C VAL A 73 3.07 7.81 5.86
N THR A 74 4.16 8.58 5.92
CA THR A 74 5.40 8.19 6.61
C THR A 74 5.76 9.10 7.79
N ASP A 75 5.08 10.23 7.95
CA ASP A 75 5.24 11.12 9.09
C ASP A 75 4.77 10.41 10.37
N LYS A 76 5.68 10.27 11.35
CA LYS A 76 5.41 9.58 12.63
C LYS A 76 4.23 10.19 13.39
N ALA A 77 3.98 11.50 13.30
CA ALA A 77 2.83 12.13 13.93
C ALA A 77 1.52 11.72 13.22
N GLN A 78 1.54 11.64 11.88
CA GLN A 78 0.36 11.16 11.13
C GLN A 78 0.06 9.69 11.46
N LEU A 79 1.09 8.84 11.50
CA LEU A 79 0.97 7.44 11.91
C LEU A 79 0.43 7.30 13.33
N ALA A 80 0.96 8.10 14.27
CA ALA A 80 0.51 8.11 15.65
C ALA A 80 -0.98 8.44 15.78
N TYR A 81 -1.46 9.42 15.00
CA TYR A 81 -2.87 9.80 14.99
C TYR A 81 -3.77 8.72 14.39
N ILE A 82 -3.33 8.03 13.33
CA ILE A 82 -4.05 6.89 12.76
C ILE A 82 -4.23 5.81 13.85
N LEU A 83 -3.14 5.42 14.52
CA LEU A 83 -3.18 4.41 15.59
C LEU A 83 -4.03 4.86 16.79
N GLY A 84 -3.89 6.11 17.22
CA GLY A 84 -4.69 6.69 18.30
C GLY A 84 -6.18 6.71 17.99
N THR A 85 -6.54 6.93 16.72
CA THR A 85 -7.93 6.86 16.27
C THR A 85 -8.45 5.42 16.28
N VAL A 86 -7.71 4.45 15.74
CA VAL A 86 -8.10 3.03 15.78
C VAL A 86 -8.30 2.54 17.22
N SER A 87 -7.38 2.88 18.12
CA SER A 87 -7.50 2.60 19.55
C SER A 87 -8.80 3.19 20.13
N THR A 88 -9.12 4.44 19.78
CA THR A 88 -10.32 5.14 20.26
C THR A 88 -11.61 4.49 19.74
N GLU A 89 -11.69 4.23 18.44
CA GLU A 89 -12.90 3.69 17.77
C GLU A 89 -13.21 2.27 18.24
N LEU A 90 -12.16 1.48 18.46
CA LEU A 90 -12.30 0.09 18.89
C LEU A 90 -12.33 -0.07 20.41
N GLU A 91 -12.15 1.02 21.17
CA GLU A 91 -12.06 1.01 22.63
C GLU A 91 -10.98 0.04 23.13
N GLY A 92 -9.84 0.00 22.43
CA GLY A 92 -8.72 -0.89 22.74
C GLY A 92 -8.89 -2.36 22.31
N ARG A 93 -9.96 -2.74 21.59
CA ARG A 93 -10.11 -4.12 21.09
C ARG A 93 -9.12 -4.49 19.98
N TRP A 94 -8.66 -3.51 19.22
CA TRP A 94 -7.73 -3.63 18.09
C TRP A 94 -8.13 -4.54 16.92
N SER A 95 -9.27 -5.22 16.94
CA SER A 95 -9.79 -6.01 15.82
C SER A 95 -10.91 -5.25 15.07
N PRO A 96 -11.00 -5.34 13.72
CA PRO A 96 -12.14 -4.83 12.97
C PRO A 96 -13.46 -5.35 13.54
N ILE A 97 -14.43 -4.46 13.76
CA ILE A 97 -15.73 -4.83 14.33
C ILE A 97 -16.86 -4.51 13.38
N SER A 98 -17.92 -5.32 13.48
CA SER A 98 -19.13 -5.21 12.70
C SER A 98 -20.32 -4.88 13.60
N GLU A 99 -21.18 -3.95 13.20
CA GLU A 99 -22.44 -3.64 13.90
C GLU A 99 -23.59 -4.60 13.50
N GLN A 100 -23.28 -5.89 13.31
CA GLN A 100 -24.23 -6.96 12.99
C GLN A 100 -25.25 -7.15 14.12
N GLY A 101 -26.26 -6.28 14.17
CA GLY A 101 -27.28 -6.27 15.23
C GLY A 101 -28.18 -5.04 15.24
N VAL A 102 -27.80 -3.96 14.54
CA VAL A 102 -28.58 -2.71 14.47
C VAL A 102 -29.74 -2.77 13.44
N GLY A 103 -29.79 -3.85 12.64
CA GLY A 103 -30.79 -4.04 11.60
C GLY A 103 -30.46 -3.28 10.30
N CYS A 104 -30.69 -3.91 9.15
CA CYS A 104 -30.31 -3.34 7.85
C CYS A 104 -31.20 -2.16 7.41
N GLY A 105 -32.41 -2.03 7.97
CA GLY A 105 -33.42 -1.07 7.51
C GLY A 105 -32.93 0.39 7.47
N THR A 106 -32.13 0.81 8.46
CA THR A 106 -31.56 2.17 8.52
C THR A 106 -30.44 2.38 7.49
N TYR A 107 -29.76 1.31 7.07
CA TYR A 107 -28.56 1.37 6.24
C TYR A 107 -28.78 0.87 4.80
N GLY A 108 -30.03 0.76 4.36
CA GLY A 108 -30.40 0.28 3.03
C GLY A 108 -30.39 -1.25 2.89
N SER A 109 -30.87 -1.73 1.75
CA SER A 109 -31.04 -3.17 1.48
C SER A 109 -29.73 -3.96 1.51
N GLY A 110 -28.59 -3.31 1.26
CA GLY A 110 -27.25 -3.92 1.32
C GLY A 110 -26.62 -3.99 2.71
N CYS A 111 -27.33 -3.60 3.78
CA CYS A 111 -26.83 -3.68 5.16
C CYS A 111 -25.48 -2.96 5.38
N TYR A 112 -25.38 -1.70 4.95
CA TYR A 112 -24.17 -0.87 5.05
C TYR A 112 -23.97 -0.27 6.46
N TYR A 113 -24.12 -1.09 7.50
CA TYR A 113 -23.79 -0.74 8.89
C TYR A 113 -22.27 -0.63 9.12
N GLY A 114 -21.85 -0.20 10.31
CA GLY A 114 -20.45 0.03 10.65
C GLY A 114 -19.58 -1.22 10.51
N ARG A 115 -18.48 -1.10 9.76
CA ARG A 115 -17.44 -2.13 9.59
C ARG A 115 -16.03 -1.54 9.66
N GLY A 116 -15.05 -2.38 9.98
CA GLY A 116 -13.64 -2.00 9.97
C GLY A 116 -13.20 -1.20 11.20
N TYR A 117 -11.96 -0.71 11.16
CA TYR A 117 -11.35 0.03 12.27
C TYR A 117 -12.03 1.36 12.59
N VAL A 118 -12.66 2.00 11.60
CA VAL A 118 -13.28 3.34 11.70
C VAL A 118 -14.77 3.36 11.37
N GLN A 119 -15.43 2.20 11.46
CA GLN A 119 -16.89 2.05 11.33
C GLN A 119 -17.47 2.67 10.04
N LEU A 120 -16.97 2.22 8.88
CA LEU A 120 -17.49 2.63 7.58
C LEU A 120 -18.99 2.31 7.50
N THR A 121 -19.83 3.33 7.26
CA THR A 121 -21.30 3.25 7.25
C THR A 121 -21.86 3.91 6.00
N TRP A 122 -23.06 3.50 5.57
CA TRP A 122 -23.80 3.97 4.38
C TRP A 122 -23.24 3.55 3.03
N GLU A 123 -24.13 3.10 2.15
CA GLU A 123 -23.83 2.66 0.78
C GLU A 123 -22.94 3.64 0.01
N ALA A 124 -23.20 4.94 0.14
CA ALA A 124 -22.43 5.98 -0.54
C ALA A 124 -20.94 5.95 -0.16
N ASN A 125 -20.61 5.70 1.11
CA ASN A 125 -19.23 5.62 1.57
C ASN A 125 -18.58 4.29 1.17
N TYR A 126 -19.33 3.18 1.19
CA TYR A 126 -18.86 1.90 0.64
C TYR A 126 -18.54 2.00 -0.85
N ARG A 127 -19.41 2.63 -1.64
CA ARG A 127 -19.16 2.89 -3.07
C ARG A 127 -17.94 3.77 -3.28
N LYS A 128 -17.86 4.90 -2.57
CA LYS A 128 -16.73 5.85 -2.67
C LYS A 128 -15.41 5.16 -2.36
N MET A 129 -15.36 4.44 -1.24
CA MET A 129 -14.14 3.77 -0.82
C MET A 129 -13.79 2.58 -1.73
N GLY A 130 -14.80 1.84 -2.19
CA GLY A 130 -14.61 0.75 -3.14
C GLY A 130 -14.00 1.21 -4.46
N GLN A 131 -14.43 2.36 -4.99
CA GLN A 131 -13.83 2.98 -6.17
C GLN A 131 -12.37 3.38 -5.96
N VAL A 132 -12.06 4.02 -4.83
CA VAL A 132 -10.69 4.45 -4.49
C VAL A 132 -9.74 3.25 -4.33
N LEU A 133 -10.23 2.15 -3.73
CA LEU A 133 -9.43 0.96 -3.47
C LEU A 133 -9.42 -0.05 -4.64
N GLY A 134 -10.31 0.11 -5.63
CA GLY A 134 -10.53 -0.89 -6.67
C GLY A 134 -11.17 -2.20 -6.15
N ILE A 135 -11.96 -2.12 -5.07
CA ILE A 135 -12.62 -3.25 -4.41
C ILE A 135 -14.14 -3.06 -4.47
N ASP A 136 -14.89 -4.11 -4.83
CA ASP A 136 -16.34 -4.04 -4.88
C ASP A 136 -16.98 -4.18 -3.48
N LEU A 137 -16.88 -3.11 -2.70
CA LEU A 137 -17.47 -3.00 -1.36
C LEU A 137 -19.00 -2.84 -1.38
N VAL A 138 -19.61 -2.51 -2.52
CA VAL A 138 -21.06 -2.32 -2.63
C VAL A 138 -21.76 -3.68 -2.64
N ASN A 139 -21.25 -4.61 -3.46
CA ASN A 139 -21.80 -5.96 -3.53
C ASN A 139 -21.20 -6.90 -2.49
N ASN A 140 -20.02 -6.57 -1.93
CA ASN A 140 -19.35 -7.37 -0.90
C ASN A 140 -18.96 -6.50 0.31
N PRO A 141 -19.94 -5.96 1.07
CA PRO A 141 -19.67 -5.03 2.16
C PRO A 141 -18.84 -5.63 3.30
N ASP A 142 -18.87 -6.95 3.49
CA ASP A 142 -18.08 -7.62 4.53
C ASP A 142 -16.58 -7.55 4.29
N LEU A 143 -16.12 -7.26 3.05
CA LEU A 143 -14.72 -6.97 2.79
C LEU A 143 -14.22 -5.76 3.58
N ALA A 144 -15.09 -4.84 4.02
CA ALA A 144 -14.67 -3.73 4.88
C ALA A 144 -14.25 -4.18 6.30
N ASN A 145 -14.53 -5.43 6.70
CA ASN A 145 -14.04 -6.04 7.95
C ASN A 145 -12.76 -6.87 7.76
N ASP A 146 -12.35 -7.17 6.53
CA ASP A 146 -11.05 -7.79 6.28
C ASP A 146 -9.94 -6.87 6.83
N PRO A 147 -9.01 -7.34 7.68
CA PRO A 147 -8.03 -6.47 8.34
C PRO A 147 -7.18 -5.61 7.39
N ASP A 148 -6.75 -6.16 6.26
CA ASP A 148 -5.91 -5.44 5.30
C ASP A 148 -6.72 -4.39 4.54
N THR A 149 -7.95 -4.73 4.17
CA THR A 149 -8.91 -3.79 3.57
C THR A 149 -9.29 -2.69 4.56
N ALA A 150 -9.60 -3.02 5.82
CA ALA A 150 -9.93 -2.07 6.87
C ALA A 150 -8.77 -1.09 7.16
N ALA A 151 -7.52 -1.58 7.13
CA ALA A 151 -6.33 -0.75 7.27
C ALA A 151 -6.24 0.27 6.13
N LYS A 152 -6.42 -0.19 4.87
CA LYS A 152 -6.42 0.69 3.69
C LYS A 152 -7.54 1.73 3.72
N ILE A 153 -8.77 1.33 4.07
CA ILE A 153 -9.91 2.23 4.26
C ILE A 153 -9.56 3.34 5.26
N THR A 154 -8.97 2.96 6.39
CA THR A 154 -8.60 3.89 7.47
C THR A 154 -7.54 4.88 7.01
N VAL A 155 -6.42 4.38 6.49
CA VAL A 155 -5.27 5.19 6.10
C VAL A 155 -5.62 6.12 4.96
N ILE A 156 -6.12 5.60 3.84
CA ILE A 156 -6.41 6.38 2.64
C ILE A 156 -7.52 7.38 2.91
N GLY A 157 -8.53 6.96 3.67
CA GLY A 157 -9.62 7.84 4.04
C GLY A 157 -9.19 9.03 4.90
N MET A 158 -8.28 8.84 5.86
CA MET A 158 -7.71 9.94 6.64
C MET A 158 -6.74 10.80 5.82
N ARG A 159 -5.90 10.17 4.97
CA ARG A 159 -4.92 10.87 4.12
C ARG A 159 -5.61 11.81 3.14
N ASP A 160 -6.67 11.34 2.47
CA ASP A 160 -7.35 12.09 1.42
C ASP A 160 -8.60 12.82 1.91
N GLY A 161 -8.88 12.76 3.22
CA GLY A 161 -10.05 13.40 3.83
C GLY A 161 -11.38 12.87 3.32
N LEU A 162 -11.45 11.58 2.98
CA LEU A 162 -12.64 10.99 2.34
C LEU A 162 -13.83 10.85 3.29
N PHE A 163 -13.61 11.02 4.59
CA PHE A 163 -14.61 10.82 5.63
C PHE A 163 -15.45 12.07 5.86
N THR A 164 -14.79 13.20 6.17
CA THR A 164 -15.44 14.47 6.49
C THR A 164 -15.12 15.59 5.49
N GLY A 165 -14.20 15.34 4.55
CA GLY A 165 -13.60 16.36 3.68
C GLY A 165 -12.31 16.96 4.24
N VAL A 166 -11.87 16.55 5.44
CA VAL A 166 -10.68 17.06 6.11
C VAL A 166 -9.62 15.97 6.22
N SER A 167 -8.38 16.26 5.81
CA SER A 167 -7.27 15.31 5.74
C SER A 167 -6.26 15.41 6.89
N LEU A 168 -5.42 14.39 7.04
CA LEU A 168 -4.26 14.38 7.96
C LEU A 168 -3.43 15.67 7.86
N GLY A 169 -3.04 16.05 6.64
CA GLY A 169 -2.21 17.22 6.36
C GLY A 169 -2.79 18.56 6.86
N THR A 170 -4.10 18.62 7.12
CA THR A 170 -4.75 19.83 7.67
C THR A 170 -4.31 20.12 9.11
N TYR A 171 -4.09 19.07 9.90
CA TYR A 171 -3.78 19.18 11.32
C TYR A 171 -2.37 18.72 11.69
N ILE A 172 -1.80 17.80 10.89
CA ILE A 172 -0.58 17.08 11.21
C ILE A 172 0.32 17.04 9.98
N GLY A 173 1.53 17.58 10.12
CA GLY A 173 2.53 17.71 9.06
C GLY A 173 3.32 19.03 9.19
N ASN A 174 4.43 19.15 8.47
CA ASN A 174 5.31 20.34 8.50
C ASN A 174 5.73 20.75 9.93
N GLY A 175 6.01 19.77 10.79
CA GLY A 175 6.37 20.00 12.20
C GLY A 175 5.18 20.30 13.14
N LYS A 176 3.95 20.33 12.63
CA LYS A 176 2.72 20.48 13.42
C LYS A 176 2.14 19.11 13.77
N ALA A 177 1.68 18.95 15.02
CA ALA A 177 0.99 17.74 15.49
C ALA A 177 -0.26 18.12 16.34
N ASP A 178 -1.30 18.65 15.69
CA ASP A 178 -2.56 19.01 16.37
C ASP A 178 -3.50 17.81 16.48
N PHE A 179 -3.13 16.82 17.31
CA PHE A 179 -3.90 15.59 17.47
C PHE A 179 -5.32 15.81 18.00
N ARG A 180 -5.53 16.87 18.77
CA ARG A 180 -6.84 17.21 19.33
C ARG A 180 -7.80 17.63 18.22
N ASN A 181 -7.43 18.62 17.41
CA ASN A 181 -8.32 19.06 16.35
C ASN A 181 -8.39 18.09 15.17
N ALA A 182 -7.36 17.24 15.00
CA ALA A 182 -7.34 16.16 14.02
C ALA A 182 -8.53 15.22 14.10
N ARG A 183 -9.22 15.12 15.26
CA ARG A 183 -10.46 14.33 15.40
C ARG A 183 -11.49 14.57 14.29
N ARG A 184 -11.54 15.81 13.77
CA ARG A 184 -12.37 16.27 12.65
C ARG A 184 -12.15 15.54 11.33
N ILE A 185 -11.07 14.77 11.20
CA ILE A 185 -10.81 13.92 10.04
C ILE A 185 -11.81 12.77 9.97
N VAL A 186 -12.18 12.16 11.11
CA VAL A 186 -13.06 10.97 11.13
C VAL A 186 -14.46 11.30 11.66
N ASN A 187 -14.53 12.12 12.70
CA ASN A 187 -15.79 12.46 13.38
C ASN A 187 -15.78 13.93 13.80
N ASP A 188 -16.89 14.44 14.37
CA ASP A 188 -16.96 15.78 14.93
C ASP A 188 -16.07 15.90 16.20
N ALA A 189 -16.47 16.69 17.20
CA ALA A 189 -15.68 16.97 18.40
C ALA A 189 -15.58 15.80 19.41
N ASP A 190 -16.28 14.69 19.16
CA ASP A 190 -16.40 13.60 20.12
C ASP A 190 -15.06 12.89 20.41
N LYS A 191 -14.79 12.64 21.70
CA LYS A 191 -13.56 12.00 22.22
C LYS A 191 -12.24 12.67 21.79
N MET A 192 -12.24 13.92 21.34
CA MET A 192 -11.02 14.55 20.79
C MET A 192 -9.83 14.56 21.77
N ASP A 193 -10.07 14.81 23.06
CA ASP A 193 -9.03 14.80 24.09
C ASP A 193 -8.49 13.40 24.35
N TYR A 194 -9.38 12.39 24.34
CA TYR A 194 -9.00 11.01 24.49
C TYR A 194 -8.18 10.50 23.29
N THR A 195 -8.63 10.78 22.07
CA THR A 195 -7.88 10.45 20.84
C THR A 195 -6.54 11.15 20.80
N ALA A 196 -6.47 12.42 21.21
CA ALA A 196 -5.21 13.14 21.29
C ALA A 196 -4.23 12.49 22.28
N GLN A 197 -4.73 12.08 23.45
CA GLN A 197 -3.92 11.37 24.44
C GLN A 197 -3.40 10.03 23.91
N GLN A 198 -4.23 9.23 23.23
CA GLN A 198 -3.77 7.96 22.64
C GLN A 198 -2.75 8.23 21.52
N SER A 199 -2.99 9.23 20.67
CA SER A 199 -2.08 9.63 19.60
C SER A 199 -0.73 10.06 20.15
N GLN A 200 -0.69 10.83 21.24
CA GLN A 200 0.55 11.27 21.87
C GLN A 200 1.39 10.08 22.37
N ARG A 201 0.77 9.07 22.98
CA ARG A 201 1.46 7.84 23.44
C ARG A 201 2.12 7.09 22.28
N PHE A 202 1.39 6.92 21.18
CA PHE A 202 1.94 6.29 19.98
C PHE A 202 3.02 7.15 19.33
N TYR A 203 2.88 8.48 19.37
CA TYR A 203 3.88 9.38 18.80
C TYR A 203 5.23 9.25 19.52
N GLU A 204 5.21 9.16 20.85
CA GLU A 204 6.41 8.93 21.67
C GLU A 204 7.05 7.56 21.37
N ALA A 205 6.26 6.49 21.30
CA ALA A 205 6.76 5.15 20.96
C ALA A 205 7.36 5.09 19.55
N LEU A 206 6.70 5.70 18.57
CA LEU A 206 7.20 5.77 17.18
C LEU A 206 8.54 6.49 17.06
N GLN A 207 8.94 7.34 18.00
CA GLN A 207 10.26 7.99 17.95
C GLN A 207 11.40 6.97 17.96
N SER A 208 11.23 5.86 18.68
CA SER A 208 12.21 4.78 18.75
C SER A 208 12.23 3.87 17.52
N CYS A 209 11.17 3.88 16.72
CA CYS A 209 11.11 3.08 15.50
C CYS A 209 12.11 3.61 14.46
N SER A 210 12.90 2.69 13.91
CA SER A 210 13.71 2.96 12.74
C SER A 210 12.81 3.24 11.54
N THR A 211 13.28 4.07 10.63
CA THR A 211 12.72 4.13 9.29
C THR A 211 13.54 3.20 8.41
N LEU A 212 12.93 2.63 7.38
CA LEU A 212 13.67 1.96 6.32
C LEU A 212 14.70 2.95 5.80
N GLU A 213 15.98 2.72 6.10
CA GLU A 213 17.03 3.66 5.74
C GLU A 213 16.98 3.91 4.24
N THR A 214 16.96 5.18 3.84
CA THR A 214 17.43 5.54 2.51
C THR A 214 18.94 5.33 2.54
N GLN A 215 19.36 4.08 2.36
CA GLN A 215 20.77 3.76 2.13
C GLN A 215 21.20 4.60 0.93
N ALA A 216 22.04 5.61 1.22
CA ALA A 216 22.71 6.46 0.26
C ALA A 216 23.70 5.58 -0.53
N GLY A 217 23.15 4.81 -1.47
CA GLY A 217 23.87 3.90 -2.33
C GLY A 217 23.10 3.77 -3.63
N GLY A 218 23.04 4.85 -4.42
CA GLY A 218 22.64 4.91 -5.84
C GLY A 218 21.23 4.47 -6.24
N GLY A 219 20.57 3.60 -5.48
CA GLY A 219 19.34 2.91 -5.89
C GLY A 219 18.09 3.28 -5.10
N GLY A 220 18.16 3.92 -3.92
CA GLY A 220 16.96 4.26 -3.13
C GLY A 220 15.98 5.18 -3.87
N ASP A 221 16.48 6.25 -4.50
CA ASP A 221 15.70 7.15 -5.36
C ASP A 221 15.25 6.44 -6.66
N LEU A 222 16.11 5.60 -7.24
CA LEU A 222 15.78 4.83 -8.44
C LEU A 222 14.67 3.82 -8.16
N ASN A 223 14.70 3.10 -7.05
CA ASN A 223 13.65 2.18 -6.62
C ASN A 223 12.30 2.88 -6.49
N ALA A 224 12.28 4.07 -5.88
CA ALA A 224 11.06 4.89 -5.79
C ALA A 224 10.56 5.30 -7.19
N LYS A 225 11.46 5.72 -8.08
CA LYS A 225 11.15 6.02 -9.49
C LYS A 225 10.64 4.80 -10.25
N ILE A 226 11.25 3.63 -10.07
CA ILE A 226 10.82 2.35 -10.65
C ILE A 226 9.40 2.06 -10.19
N MET A 227 9.09 2.19 -8.90
CA MET A 227 7.74 1.99 -8.38
C MET A 227 6.73 2.99 -8.93
N ALA A 228 7.13 4.25 -9.17
CA ALA A 228 6.29 5.21 -9.88
C ALA A 228 6.04 4.78 -11.35
N GLY A 229 7.09 4.28 -12.02
CA GLY A 229 6.99 3.67 -13.34
C GLY A 229 6.05 2.48 -13.38
N VAL A 230 6.09 1.59 -12.38
CA VAL A 230 5.16 0.46 -12.23
C VAL A 230 3.72 0.96 -12.20
N ARG A 231 3.42 1.93 -11.34
CA ARG A 231 2.06 2.50 -11.22
C ARG A 231 1.59 3.14 -12.53
N ALA A 232 2.46 3.89 -13.19
CA ALA A 232 2.16 4.50 -14.49
C ALA A 232 1.82 3.45 -15.54
N VAL A 233 2.60 2.37 -15.61
CA VAL A 233 2.39 1.27 -16.56
C VAL A 233 1.14 0.48 -16.22
N GLN A 234 0.83 0.21 -14.94
CA GLN A 234 -0.38 -0.52 -14.55
C GLN A 234 -1.69 0.20 -14.91
N GLY A 235 -1.65 1.54 -15.04
CA GLY A 235 -2.80 2.34 -15.48
C GLY A 235 -2.99 2.38 -17.00
N GLU A 236 -2.07 1.85 -17.79
CA GLU A 236 -2.13 1.91 -19.25
C GLU A 236 -2.80 0.67 -19.86
N ASN A 237 -3.67 0.90 -20.86
CA ASN A 237 -4.26 -0.18 -21.67
C ASN A 237 -3.33 -0.54 -22.85
N PHE A 238 -2.26 -1.29 -22.59
CA PHE A 238 -1.25 -1.66 -23.60
C PHE A 238 -0.86 -3.15 -23.51
N SER A 239 -0.69 -3.84 -24.65
CA SER A 239 -0.27 -5.24 -24.67
C SER A 239 1.21 -5.41 -24.99
N ALA A 240 1.92 -6.20 -24.17
CA ALA A 240 3.34 -6.49 -24.38
C ALA A 240 3.61 -7.18 -25.74
N SER A 241 2.63 -7.88 -26.32
CA SER A 241 2.74 -8.47 -27.66
C SER A 241 2.72 -7.44 -28.79
N ARG A 242 2.32 -6.20 -28.51
CA ARG A 242 2.30 -5.07 -29.44
C ARG A 242 3.50 -4.13 -29.28
N ILE A 243 4.37 -4.37 -28.29
CA ILE A 243 5.62 -3.63 -28.13
C ILE A 243 6.64 -4.20 -29.13
N PRO A 244 7.20 -3.39 -30.05
CA PRO A 244 8.21 -3.88 -30.97
C PRO A 244 9.42 -4.47 -30.23
N GLY A 245 10.05 -5.49 -30.81
CA GLY A 245 11.18 -6.18 -30.20
C GLY A 245 10.81 -7.28 -29.18
N THR A 246 9.61 -7.31 -28.57
CA THR A 246 9.28 -8.30 -27.53
C THR A 246 9.00 -9.72 -28.03
N ASN A 247 9.14 -9.97 -29.34
CA ASN A 247 8.84 -11.26 -29.98
C ASN A 247 7.43 -11.77 -29.63
N GLN A 248 6.40 -11.00 -29.99
CA GLN A 248 4.99 -11.30 -29.69
C GLN A 248 4.73 -11.53 -28.18
N GLY A 249 5.49 -10.87 -27.31
CA GLY A 249 5.38 -11.00 -25.85
C GLY A 249 6.23 -12.11 -25.22
N ARG A 250 6.98 -12.90 -26.01
CA ARG A 250 7.91 -13.92 -25.48
C ARG A 250 9.05 -13.32 -24.65
N LEU A 251 9.49 -12.11 -24.99
CA LEU A 251 10.44 -11.30 -24.21
C LEU A 251 9.71 -10.26 -23.35
N GLY A 252 8.40 -10.44 -23.15
CA GLY A 252 7.52 -9.46 -22.52
C GLY A 252 7.91 -9.12 -21.09
N CYS A 253 8.36 -10.07 -20.27
CA CYS A 253 8.76 -9.79 -18.88
C CYS A 253 9.94 -8.81 -18.79
N ALA A 254 11.02 -9.05 -19.54
CA ALA A 254 12.17 -8.16 -19.60
C ALA A 254 11.84 -6.84 -20.32
N GLY A 255 11.10 -6.91 -21.43
CA GLY A 255 10.67 -5.72 -22.16
C GLY A 255 9.80 -4.78 -21.32
N MET A 256 8.94 -5.34 -20.47
CA MET A 256 8.10 -4.55 -19.58
C MET A 256 8.85 -3.95 -18.40
N VAL A 257 9.85 -4.65 -17.85
CA VAL A 257 10.76 -4.03 -16.88
C VAL A 257 11.46 -2.82 -17.52
N ASN A 258 11.97 -2.94 -18.74
CA ASN A 258 12.55 -1.80 -19.45
C ASN A 258 11.54 -0.67 -19.73
N TYR A 259 10.29 -0.98 -20.03
CA TYR A 259 9.25 0.03 -20.20
C TYR A 259 8.95 0.78 -18.88
N VAL A 260 8.92 0.06 -17.76
CA VAL A 260 8.84 0.66 -16.41
C VAL A 260 10.03 1.58 -16.15
N LEU A 261 11.25 1.13 -16.44
CA LEU A 261 12.45 1.97 -16.29
C LEU A 261 12.36 3.24 -17.14
N HIS A 262 11.92 3.11 -18.39
CA HIS A 262 11.74 4.26 -19.26
C HIS A 262 10.71 5.25 -18.71
N LYS A 263 9.56 4.79 -18.24
CA LYS A 263 8.54 5.63 -17.61
C LYS A 263 9.02 6.28 -16.32
N ALA A 264 9.93 5.61 -15.61
CA ALA A 264 10.62 6.13 -14.43
C ALA A 264 11.71 7.16 -14.77
N GLY A 265 11.99 7.43 -16.05
CA GLY A 265 13.10 8.29 -16.48
C GLY A 265 14.48 7.66 -16.28
N ILE A 266 14.54 6.34 -16.16
CA ILE A 266 15.76 5.56 -15.92
C ILE A 266 16.21 4.92 -17.22
N GLN A 267 17.52 4.88 -17.45
CA GLN A 267 18.08 4.20 -18.62
C GLN A 267 17.69 2.71 -18.58
N THR A 268 17.26 2.16 -19.71
CA THR A 268 16.87 0.76 -19.82
C THR A 268 18.06 -0.18 -19.59
N LEU A 269 17.81 -1.42 -19.20
CA LEU A 269 18.83 -2.45 -18.98
C LEU A 269 19.20 -3.16 -20.30
N GLY A 270 19.51 -2.39 -21.35
CA GLY A 270 19.81 -2.88 -22.70
C GLY A 270 18.55 -3.18 -23.54
N GLY A 271 18.71 -3.88 -24.67
CA GLY A 271 17.57 -4.46 -25.38
C GLY A 271 17.01 -3.74 -26.61
N GLY A 272 17.57 -2.62 -27.05
CA GLY A 272 17.14 -1.97 -28.31
C GLY A 272 15.63 -1.67 -28.44
N PRO A 273 15.17 -1.16 -29.60
CA PRO A 273 13.92 -0.40 -29.66
C PRO A 273 12.62 -1.22 -29.57
N PRO A 274 11.54 -0.61 -29.00
CA PRO A 274 11.58 0.57 -28.16
C PRO A 274 12.05 0.20 -26.74
N TYR A 275 11.82 -1.04 -26.29
CA TYR A 275 12.25 -1.57 -24.99
C TYR A 275 12.48 -3.10 -25.01
N GLY A 276 12.43 -3.76 -26.19
CA GLY A 276 11.89 -5.12 -26.30
C GLY A 276 12.79 -6.28 -26.74
N ASN A 277 13.99 -6.09 -27.29
CA ASN A 277 14.81 -7.17 -27.86
C ASN A 277 15.75 -7.84 -26.84
N LEU A 278 15.29 -8.05 -25.61
CA LEU A 278 16.12 -8.49 -24.48
C LEU A 278 15.51 -9.69 -23.76
N ALA A 279 16.28 -10.76 -23.59
CA ALA A 279 15.95 -11.84 -22.67
C ALA A 279 16.32 -11.47 -21.22
N VAL A 280 15.73 -12.14 -20.24
CA VAL A 280 16.04 -11.92 -18.81
C VAL A 280 17.55 -12.03 -18.52
N ARG A 281 18.26 -12.97 -19.16
CA ARG A 281 19.72 -13.09 -19.08
C ARG A 281 20.45 -11.80 -19.46
N GLY A 282 19.94 -11.08 -20.46
CA GLY A 282 20.50 -9.81 -20.89
C GLY A 282 20.29 -8.71 -19.86
N VAL A 283 19.12 -8.69 -19.20
CA VAL A 283 18.84 -7.80 -18.05
C VAL A 283 19.82 -8.09 -16.91
N GLU A 284 19.96 -9.35 -16.52
CA GLU A 284 20.92 -9.77 -15.49
C GLU A 284 22.36 -9.43 -15.86
N SER A 285 22.74 -9.59 -17.14
CA SER A 285 24.07 -9.23 -17.63
C SER A 285 24.32 -7.73 -17.56
N ALA A 286 23.33 -6.89 -17.86
CA ALA A 286 23.45 -5.44 -17.75
C ALA A 286 23.64 -5.01 -16.29
N ILE A 287 22.88 -5.60 -15.36
CA ILE A 287 23.01 -5.36 -13.92
C ILE A 287 24.39 -5.75 -13.44
N LYS A 288 24.83 -6.98 -13.73
CA LYS A 288 26.17 -7.49 -13.36
C LYS A 288 27.29 -6.72 -14.03
N GLY A 289 27.02 -6.09 -15.17
CA GLY A 289 27.92 -5.18 -15.89
C GLY A 289 28.00 -3.76 -15.33
N GLY A 290 27.39 -3.49 -14.17
CA GLY A 290 27.51 -2.22 -13.45
C GLY A 290 26.25 -1.36 -13.43
N ARG A 291 25.12 -1.87 -13.94
CA ARG A 291 23.81 -1.18 -13.83
C ARG A 291 23.06 -1.44 -12.52
N GLY A 292 23.61 -2.30 -11.67
CA GLY A 292 23.01 -2.61 -10.39
C GLY A 292 23.85 -3.57 -9.54
N ILE A 293 23.28 -3.97 -8.40
CA ILE A 293 23.90 -4.88 -7.44
C ILE A 293 22.96 -6.04 -7.10
N SER A 294 23.50 -7.15 -6.61
CA SER A 294 22.70 -8.23 -6.03
C SER A 294 22.25 -7.85 -4.63
N VAL A 295 21.03 -8.22 -4.26
CA VAL A 295 20.43 -7.92 -2.96
C VAL A 295 19.89 -9.20 -2.32
N ASN A 296 20.06 -9.34 -1.00
CA ASN A 296 19.47 -10.46 -0.27
C ASN A 296 17.95 -10.25 -0.10
N ALA A 297 17.19 -11.34 0.04
CA ALA A 297 15.73 -11.23 0.13
C ALA A 297 15.26 -10.33 1.28
N ASN A 298 15.89 -10.42 2.46
CA ASN A 298 15.59 -9.59 3.62
C ASN A 298 15.99 -8.11 3.46
N GLU A 299 16.86 -7.79 2.51
CA GLU A 299 17.31 -6.41 2.20
C GLU A 299 16.59 -5.82 0.98
N ALA A 300 15.75 -6.63 0.33
CA ALA A 300 15.02 -6.25 -0.86
C ALA A 300 13.98 -5.19 -0.53
N GLN A 301 13.90 -4.19 -1.38
CA GLN A 301 13.01 -3.04 -1.28
C GLN A 301 12.04 -3.01 -2.47
N PRO A 302 10.90 -2.32 -2.36
CA PRO A 302 10.06 -2.01 -3.51
C PRO A 302 10.89 -1.37 -4.64
N GLY A 303 10.71 -1.80 -5.88
CA GLY A 303 11.47 -1.34 -7.03
C GLY A 303 12.70 -2.17 -7.38
N ASP A 304 13.16 -3.06 -6.49
CA ASP A 304 14.16 -4.07 -6.85
C ASP A 304 13.59 -5.04 -7.91
N LEU A 305 14.47 -5.69 -8.67
CA LEU A 305 14.11 -6.62 -9.74
C LEU A 305 14.26 -8.06 -9.24
N ASN A 306 13.18 -8.83 -9.29
CA ASN A 306 13.16 -10.25 -8.92
C ASN A 306 13.28 -11.12 -10.16
N VAL A 307 14.31 -11.96 -10.21
CA VAL A 307 14.57 -12.91 -11.29
C VAL A 307 14.43 -14.33 -10.77
N ILE A 308 13.71 -15.17 -11.51
CA ILE A 308 13.66 -16.62 -11.32
C ILE A 308 14.27 -17.32 -12.54
N ASP A 309 15.28 -18.15 -12.30
CA ASP A 309 15.90 -19.02 -13.31
C ASP A 309 15.51 -20.48 -13.08
N MET A 310 14.77 -21.05 -14.03
CA MET A 310 14.33 -22.45 -13.98
C MET A 310 15.32 -23.42 -14.64
N GLY A 311 16.46 -22.92 -15.14
CA GLY A 311 17.37 -23.70 -15.96
C GLY A 311 16.90 -23.86 -17.42
N GLY A 312 17.77 -24.42 -18.26
CA GLY A 312 17.45 -24.71 -19.67
C GLY A 312 17.11 -23.48 -20.53
N GLY A 313 17.52 -22.27 -20.12
CA GLY A 313 17.18 -21.04 -20.85
C GLY A 313 15.88 -20.37 -20.41
N ARG A 314 15.13 -20.97 -19.49
CA ARG A 314 13.85 -20.45 -19.02
C ARG A 314 14.06 -19.55 -17.81
N GLN A 315 13.75 -18.27 -17.97
CA GLN A 315 13.84 -17.29 -16.90
C GLN A 315 12.62 -16.37 -16.89
N HIS A 316 12.33 -15.79 -15.72
CA HIS A 316 11.29 -14.80 -15.55
C HIS A 316 11.78 -13.65 -14.67
N ILE A 317 11.24 -12.45 -14.90
CA ILE A 317 11.63 -11.24 -14.17
C ILE A 317 10.40 -10.40 -13.86
N GLY A 318 10.40 -9.75 -12.71
CA GLY A 318 9.40 -8.75 -12.30
C GLY A 318 10.00 -7.72 -11.35
N VAL A 319 9.17 -6.79 -10.89
CA VAL A 319 9.53 -5.74 -9.93
C VAL A 319 8.97 -6.08 -8.55
N CYS A 320 9.81 -6.06 -7.53
CA CYS A 320 9.44 -6.22 -6.13
C CYS A 320 8.47 -5.11 -5.71
N MET A 321 7.34 -5.47 -5.12
CA MET A 321 6.30 -4.53 -4.70
C MET A 321 6.42 -4.11 -3.24
N ASN A 322 7.11 -4.92 -2.42
CA ASN A 322 7.20 -4.75 -0.99
C ASN A 322 8.62 -5.06 -0.47
N VAL A 323 8.88 -4.66 0.77
CA VAL A 323 10.09 -5.09 1.51
C VAL A 323 10.11 -6.60 1.61
N GLY A 324 11.28 -7.22 1.47
CA GLY A 324 11.38 -8.69 1.43
C GLY A 324 11.13 -9.29 0.04
N CYS A 325 10.58 -8.48 -0.87
CA CYS A 325 10.19 -8.88 -2.22
C CYS A 325 9.31 -10.15 -2.24
N THR A 326 8.44 -10.31 -1.24
CA THR A 326 7.51 -11.45 -1.17
C THR A 326 6.33 -11.27 -2.12
N GLN A 327 6.11 -10.06 -2.63
CA GLN A 327 5.17 -9.75 -3.68
C GLN A 327 5.91 -9.12 -4.87
N VAL A 328 5.62 -9.60 -6.08
CA VAL A 328 6.27 -9.17 -7.31
C VAL A 328 5.23 -8.90 -8.38
N VAL A 329 5.37 -7.80 -9.10
CA VAL A 329 4.58 -7.53 -10.30
C VAL A 329 5.39 -7.88 -11.55
N SER A 330 4.74 -8.50 -12.54
CA SER A 330 5.37 -8.85 -13.80
C SER A 330 4.37 -8.80 -14.96
N ASN A 331 4.89 -9.11 -16.15
CA ASN A 331 4.08 -9.43 -17.31
C ASN A 331 3.69 -10.91 -17.33
N SER A 332 2.40 -11.18 -17.52
CA SER A 332 1.93 -12.53 -17.80
C SER A 332 2.10 -12.85 -19.28
N SER A 333 3.08 -13.70 -19.61
CA SER A 333 3.35 -14.14 -20.99
C SER A 333 2.18 -14.89 -21.63
N SER A 334 1.40 -15.65 -20.84
CA SER A 334 0.21 -16.37 -21.29
C SER A 334 -1.01 -15.47 -21.54
N LYS A 335 -1.07 -14.29 -20.92
CA LYS A 335 -2.05 -13.22 -21.22
C LYS A 335 -1.58 -12.37 -22.40
N ALA A 336 -0.29 -12.04 -22.47
CA ALA A 336 0.31 -11.30 -23.58
C ALA A 336 0.12 -12.00 -24.94
N ALA A 337 0.25 -13.34 -24.98
CA ALA A 337 0.01 -14.16 -26.17
C ALA A 337 -1.46 -14.15 -26.64
N ARG A 338 -2.41 -13.80 -25.76
CA ARG A 338 -3.84 -13.64 -26.07
C ARG A 338 -4.23 -12.19 -26.38
N GLY A 339 -3.25 -11.30 -26.55
CA GLY A 339 -3.49 -9.88 -26.82
C GLY A 339 -3.90 -9.09 -25.58
N GLU A 340 -3.91 -9.70 -24.40
CA GLU A 340 -4.23 -9.02 -23.15
C GLU A 340 -3.02 -8.21 -22.67
N ALA A 341 -3.31 -6.95 -22.35
CA ALA A 341 -2.43 -6.04 -21.65
C ALA A 341 -2.23 -6.51 -20.22
N SER A 342 -0.99 -6.64 -19.74
CA SER A 342 -0.72 -6.37 -18.33
C SER A 342 0.72 -6.60 -17.91
N PHE A 343 1.37 -5.53 -17.44
CA PHE A 343 2.36 -5.61 -16.36
C PHE A 343 1.63 -5.43 -15.01
N THR A 344 0.58 -6.22 -14.82
CA THR A 344 -0.31 -6.18 -13.65
C THR A 344 -0.38 -7.55 -12.98
N TRP A 345 0.38 -8.53 -13.47
CA TRP A 345 0.38 -9.85 -12.85
C TRP A 345 1.17 -9.79 -11.56
N VAL A 346 0.45 -9.74 -10.45
CA VAL A 346 1.02 -9.79 -9.11
C VAL A 346 1.08 -11.24 -8.63
N SER A 347 2.24 -11.68 -8.17
CA SER A 347 2.48 -13.02 -7.62
C SER A 347 3.36 -12.97 -6.38
N ASP A 348 3.63 -14.13 -5.80
CA ASP A 348 4.70 -14.27 -4.81
C ASP A 348 6.10 -14.07 -5.43
N GLY A 349 7.13 -14.02 -4.58
CA GLY A 349 8.53 -13.89 -4.99
C GLY A 349 9.10 -15.02 -5.86
N TYR A 350 8.38 -16.14 -6.00
CA TYR A 350 8.75 -17.28 -6.85
C TYR A 350 7.89 -17.38 -8.12
N PHE A 351 6.96 -16.46 -8.30
CA PHE A 351 5.94 -16.51 -9.34
C PHE A 351 5.15 -17.84 -9.35
N SER A 352 4.85 -18.36 -8.16
CA SER A 352 4.10 -19.61 -7.97
C SER A 352 2.64 -19.45 -8.42
N PRO A 353 2.00 -20.54 -8.90
CA PRO A 353 2.56 -21.88 -9.11
C PRO A 353 3.31 -22.03 -10.44
N SER A 354 3.37 -20.96 -11.27
CA SER A 354 3.84 -21.04 -12.66
C SER A 354 5.35 -21.31 -12.79
N TYR A 355 6.13 -20.84 -11.82
CA TYR A 355 7.60 -20.88 -11.87
C TYR A 355 8.25 -21.37 -10.57
N GLY A 356 7.45 -21.89 -9.62
CA GLY A 356 7.92 -22.40 -8.34
C GLY A 356 8.98 -23.51 -8.54
N GLY A 357 10.13 -23.36 -7.88
CA GLY A 357 11.26 -24.31 -7.95
C GLY A 357 12.51 -23.83 -8.70
N GLY A 358 12.48 -22.64 -9.32
CA GLY A 358 13.66 -22.01 -9.93
C GLY A 358 14.57 -21.28 -8.92
N ARG A 359 15.83 -21.04 -9.30
CA ARG A 359 16.79 -20.24 -8.51
C ARG A 359 16.36 -18.77 -8.53
N ARG A 360 16.13 -18.21 -7.34
CA ARG A 360 15.76 -16.80 -7.15
C ARG A 360 16.99 -15.92 -6.97
N ALA A 361 16.99 -14.76 -7.64
CA ALA A 361 17.95 -13.69 -7.45
C ALA A 361 17.24 -12.34 -7.47
N ILE A 362 17.67 -11.42 -6.60
CA ILE A 362 17.09 -10.07 -6.51
C ILE A 362 18.20 -9.06 -6.80
N TYR A 363 17.85 -8.03 -7.55
CA TYR A 363 18.79 -7.01 -8.01
C TYR A 363 18.27 -5.61 -7.76
N ARG A 364 19.16 -4.69 -7.36
CA ARG A 364 18.87 -3.26 -7.25
C ARG A 364 19.53 -2.50 -8.37
N VAL A 365 18.76 -1.68 -9.08
CA VAL A 365 19.29 -0.77 -10.11
C VAL A 365 19.97 0.41 -9.43
N THR A 366 21.17 0.78 -9.88
CA THR A 366 22.00 1.81 -9.20
C THR A 366 22.36 3.02 -10.07
N ASN A 367 22.08 2.99 -11.37
CA ASN A 367 22.28 4.10 -12.30
C ASN A 367 21.44 3.98 -13.58
#